data_AF-A0A936I4B2-F1
#
_entry.id   AF-A0A936I4B2-F1
#
_cell.length_a   1.000
_cell.length_b   1.000
_cell.length_c   1.000
_cell.angle_alpha   90.00
_cell.angle_beta   90.00
_cell.angle_gamma   90.00
#
_symmetry.space_group_name_H-M   'P 1'
#
loop_
_entity.id
_entity.type
_entity.pdbx_description
1 polymer ?
#
loop_
_entity_poly.entity_id
_entity_poly.type
_entity_poly.pdbx_seq_one_letter_code
_entity_poly.pdbx_strand_id
1 'polypeptide(L)'
;MPGGPALPGTPCDDNDPNTANDTWSANCACEGLVAVPEVNPLAALIQVHPNPAREAVRIEIGALAGQNARYALMDALGQRIVAVDLGVLSGTWKGSVELSGMSSGIYFLEFVVGGERYTKRISKL
;
A
#
# COMPACT_ATOMS: atom_id res chain seq x y z
N MET A 1 41.69 -23.52 -17.15
CA MET A 1 41.34 -22.42 -18.07
C MET A 1 40.80 -21.27 -17.25
N PRO A 2 41.46 -20.10 -17.20
CA PRO A 2 40.91 -18.91 -16.57
C PRO A 2 40.06 -18.13 -17.60
N GLY A 3 38.80 -17.82 -17.27
CA GLY A 3 37.91 -17.03 -18.14
C GLY A 3 36.45 -17.50 -18.18
N GLY A 4 35.86 -17.90 -17.05
CA GLY A 4 34.44 -18.22 -16.97
C GLY A 4 33.54 -17.00 -17.24
N PRO A 5 32.23 -17.20 -17.50
CA PRO A 5 31.30 -16.11 -17.88
C PRO A 5 30.93 -15.15 -16.74
N ALA A 6 31.48 -15.35 -15.53
CA ALA A 6 31.25 -14.52 -14.34
C ALA A 6 32.18 -13.29 -14.36
N LEU A 7 31.91 -12.35 -15.25
CA LEU A 7 32.57 -11.04 -15.29
C LEU A 7 31.68 -10.00 -14.61
N PRO A 8 32.25 -8.94 -14.00
CA PRO A 8 31.45 -7.90 -13.39
C PRO A 8 30.40 -7.33 -14.37
N GLY A 9 29.15 -7.24 -13.92
CA GLY A 9 28.01 -6.81 -14.72
C GLY A 9 27.34 -7.91 -15.56
N THR A 10 27.85 -9.15 -15.58
CA THR A 10 27.12 -10.25 -16.22
C THR A 10 25.95 -10.69 -15.35
N PRO A 11 24.79 -11.05 -15.95
CA PRO A 11 23.64 -11.53 -15.20
C PRO A 11 23.99 -12.77 -14.37
N CYS A 12 23.48 -12.80 -13.15
CA CYS A 12 23.53 -13.95 -12.26
C CYS A 12 22.20 -14.07 -11.51
N ASP A 13 22.11 -15.02 -10.58
CA ASP A 13 20.97 -15.21 -9.68
C ASP A 13 21.56 -15.38 -8.28
N ASP A 14 21.31 -14.43 -7.37
CA ASP A 14 21.80 -14.50 -5.99
C ASP A 14 20.88 -15.34 -5.09
N ASN A 15 19.79 -15.85 -5.68
CA ASN A 15 18.77 -16.69 -5.06
C ASN A 15 18.06 -16.00 -3.87
N ASP A 16 18.12 -14.66 -3.78
CA ASP A 16 17.29 -13.86 -2.87
C ASP A 16 16.01 -13.40 -3.60
N PRO A 17 14.81 -13.82 -3.15
CA PRO A 17 13.57 -13.40 -3.80
C PRO A 17 13.24 -11.90 -3.61
N ASN A 18 14.00 -11.17 -2.80
CA ASN A 18 13.82 -9.74 -2.53
C ASN A 18 14.76 -8.84 -3.35
N THR A 19 15.63 -9.42 -4.17
CA THR A 19 16.54 -8.71 -5.06
C THR A 19 16.06 -8.83 -6.51
N ALA A 20 16.50 -7.90 -7.35
CA ALA A 20 16.26 -7.93 -8.78
C ALA A 20 17.48 -7.38 -9.53
N ASN A 21 17.57 -7.73 -10.82
CA ASN A 21 18.68 -7.34 -11.70
C ASN A 21 20.06 -7.77 -11.15
N ASP A 22 20.16 -9.03 -10.72
CA ASP A 22 21.38 -9.54 -10.10
C ASP A 22 22.53 -9.60 -11.10
N THR A 23 23.68 -9.06 -10.69
CA THR A 23 24.88 -9.05 -11.51
C THR A 23 26.10 -9.41 -10.69
N TRP A 24 27.09 -10.02 -11.35
CA TRP A 24 28.38 -10.27 -10.72
C TRP A 24 29.07 -8.94 -10.38
N SER A 25 29.60 -8.82 -9.17
CA SER A 25 30.39 -7.68 -8.71
C SER A 25 31.89 -7.89 -8.97
N ALA A 26 32.69 -6.83 -8.83
CA ALA A 26 34.16 -6.91 -8.93
C ALA A 26 34.80 -7.83 -7.88
N ASN A 27 34.05 -8.18 -6.82
CA ASN A 27 34.46 -9.07 -5.75
C ASN A 27 34.02 -10.53 -5.96
N CYS A 28 33.57 -10.89 -7.17
CA CYS A 28 33.03 -12.21 -7.49
C CYS A 28 31.84 -12.62 -6.60
N ALA A 29 31.02 -11.65 -6.20
CA ALA A 29 29.74 -11.90 -5.55
C ALA A 29 28.60 -11.63 -6.53
N CYS A 30 27.55 -12.43 -6.50
CA CYS A 30 26.31 -12.11 -7.18
C CYS A 30 25.50 -11.22 -6.25
N GLU A 31 25.21 -10.00 -6.69
CA GLU A 31 24.51 -8.98 -5.90
C GLU A 31 23.38 -8.40 -6.75
N GLY A 32 22.15 -8.44 -6.23
CA GLY A 32 21.02 -7.75 -6.83
C GLY A 32 20.70 -6.40 -6.19
N LEU A 33 19.95 -5.59 -6.93
CA LEU A 33 19.33 -4.39 -6.38
C LEU A 33 18.21 -4.84 -5.47
N VAL A 34 18.27 -4.48 -4.18
CA VAL A 34 17.16 -4.69 -3.26
C VAL A 34 15.93 -4.03 -3.87
N ALA A 35 14.98 -4.86 -4.31
CA ALA A 35 13.67 -4.38 -4.67
C ALA A 35 13.06 -3.94 -3.34
N VAL A 36 13.00 -2.63 -3.09
CA VAL A 36 12.16 -2.13 -2.01
C VAL A 36 10.78 -2.77 -2.23
N PRO A 37 10.23 -3.55 -1.29
CA PRO A 37 8.84 -3.97 -1.38
C PRO A 37 7.99 -2.72 -1.15
N GLU A 38 7.97 -1.82 -2.12
CA GLU A 38 7.27 -0.54 -2.06
C GLU A 38 5.76 -0.71 -2.31
N VAL A 39 5.29 -1.95 -2.35
CA VAL A 39 3.88 -2.28 -2.20
C VAL A 39 3.73 -2.99 -0.87
N ASN A 40 3.48 -2.19 0.17
CA ASN A 40 3.03 -2.73 1.44
C ASN A 40 1.82 -3.66 1.15
N PRO A 41 1.94 -4.99 1.39
CA PRO A 41 1.01 -5.99 0.87
C PRO A 41 -0.43 -5.79 1.39
N LEU A 42 -0.59 -5.10 2.51
CA LEU A 42 -1.90 -4.73 3.06
C LEU A 42 -2.64 -3.68 2.19
N ALA A 43 -1.93 -2.92 1.35
CA ALA A 43 -2.54 -1.94 0.44
C ALA A 43 -3.45 -2.57 -0.62
N ALA A 44 -3.20 -3.83 -1.00
CA ALA A 44 -4.05 -4.59 -1.91
C ALA A 44 -5.39 -5.01 -1.28
N LEU A 45 -5.42 -5.13 0.05
CA LEU A 45 -6.58 -5.58 0.81
C LEU A 45 -7.57 -4.45 1.12
N ILE A 46 -7.17 -3.19 0.92
CA ILE A 46 -8.03 -2.02 1.12
C ILE A 46 -8.61 -1.57 -0.22
N GLN A 47 -9.90 -1.78 -0.38
CA GLN A 47 -10.67 -1.38 -1.57
C GLN A 47 -11.61 -0.22 -1.23
N VAL A 48 -11.62 0.80 -2.09
CA VAL A 48 -12.47 1.98 -1.92
C VAL A 48 -13.19 2.26 -3.24
N HIS A 49 -14.52 2.17 -3.25
CA HIS A 49 -15.34 2.32 -4.46
C HIS A 49 -16.73 2.89 -4.14
N PRO A 50 -17.38 3.62 -5.06
CA PRO A 50 -16.88 4.06 -6.36
C PRO A 50 -15.86 5.21 -6.21
N ASN A 51 -14.95 5.34 -7.18
CA ASN A 51 -14.10 6.52 -7.32
C ASN A 51 -14.04 6.87 -8.81
N PRO A 52 -14.57 8.02 -9.26
CA PRO A 52 -15.15 9.12 -8.47
C PRO A 52 -16.49 8.78 -7.75
N ALA A 53 -16.77 9.47 -6.64
CA ALA A 53 -17.96 9.28 -5.79
C ALA A 53 -18.88 10.51 -5.79
N ARG A 54 -20.18 10.30 -5.55
CA ARG A 54 -21.19 11.39 -5.49
C ARG A 54 -21.82 11.58 -4.12
N GLU A 55 -22.23 10.49 -3.47
CA GLU A 55 -22.91 10.55 -2.18
C GLU A 55 -22.12 9.86 -1.09
N ALA A 56 -21.53 8.70 -1.39
CA ALA A 56 -20.72 7.97 -0.44
C ALA A 56 -19.65 7.14 -1.16
N VAL A 57 -18.63 6.73 -0.41
CA VAL A 57 -17.69 5.68 -0.80
C VAL A 57 -17.85 4.47 0.11
N ARG A 58 -17.83 3.28 -0.47
CA ARG A 58 -17.71 2.02 0.26
C ARG A 58 -16.24 1.70 0.47
N ILE A 59 -15.95 1.22 1.67
CA ILE A 59 -14.64 0.78 2.11
C ILE A 59 -14.75 -0.72 2.41
N GLU A 60 -13.80 -1.49 1.90
CA GLU A 60 -13.61 -2.89 2.25
C GLU A 60 -12.15 -3.09 2.67
N ILE A 61 -11.95 -3.66 3.86
CA ILE A 61 -10.64 -4.00 4.42
C ILE A 61 -10.61 -5.52 4.59
N GLY A 62 -9.91 -6.22 3.72
CA GLY A 62 -9.85 -7.68 3.70
C GLY A 62 -8.74 -8.30 4.55
N ALA A 63 -8.88 -9.60 4.82
CA ALA A 63 -7.86 -10.49 5.38
C ALA A 63 -7.13 -9.97 6.63
N LEU A 64 -7.87 -9.35 7.56
CA LEU A 64 -7.33 -8.88 8.84
C LEU A 64 -7.10 -10.06 9.80
N ALA A 65 -5.91 -10.12 10.39
CA ALA A 65 -5.49 -11.18 11.31
C ALA A 65 -5.48 -10.70 12.78
N GLY A 66 -6.61 -10.19 13.27
CA GLY A 66 -6.72 -9.68 14.64
C GLY A 66 -5.97 -8.36 14.87
N GLN A 67 -5.94 -7.50 13.85
CA GLN A 67 -5.23 -6.23 13.89
C GLN A 67 -6.16 -5.10 14.33
N ASN A 68 -5.66 -4.14 15.10
CA ASN A 68 -6.39 -2.91 15.38
C ASN A 68 -6.46 -2.05 14.11
N ALA A 69 -7.64 -1.54 13.78
CA ALA A 69 -7.88 -0.76 12.58
C ALA A 69 -8.61 0.55 12.90
N ARG A 70 -8.25 1.61 12.19
CA ARG A 70 -8.97 2.89 12.21
C ARG A 70 -8.86 3.56 10.85
N TYR A 71 -9.79 4.46 10.56
CA TYR A 71 -9.70 5.30 9.37
C TYR A 71 -10.00 6.76 9.67
N ALA A 72 -9.52 7.64 8.80
CA ALA A 72 -9.83 9.06 8.82
C ALA A 72 -10.06 9.58 7.40
N LEU A 73 -11.06 10.44 7.24
CA LEU A 73 -11.28 11.21 6.02
C LEU A 73 -10.67 12.59 6.21
N MET A 74 -9.88 13.03 5.24
CA MET A 74 -9.23 14.34 5.21
C MET A 74 -9.56 15.08 3.92
N ASP A 75 -9.64 16.41 3.98
CA ASP A 75 -9.65 17.25 2.78
C ASP A 75 -8.25 17.39 2.16
N ALA A 76 -8.16 18.16 1.07
CA ALA A 76 -6.91 18.48 0.39
C ALA A 76 -5.93 19.35 1.20
N LEU A 77 -6.39 20.00 2.28
CA LEU A 77 -5.54 20.78 3.18
C LEU A 77 -5.00 19.92 4.34
N GLY A 78 -5.41 18.65 4.42
CA GLY A 78 -5.02 17.73 5.49
C GLY A 78 -5.88 17.86 6.75
N GLN A 79 -6.98 18.62 6.71
CA GLN A 79 -7.89 18.72 7.84
C GLN A 79 -8.67 17.41 7.95
N ARG A 80 -8.61 16.78 9.14
CA ARG A 80 -9.40 15.57 9.44
C ARG A 80 -10.86 15.95 9.63
N ILE A 81 -11.71 15.49 8.72
CA ILE A 81 -13.16 15.74 8.72
C ILE A 81 -13.87 14.65 9.53
N VAL A 82 -13.43 13.41 9.37
CA VAL A 82 -13.96 12.25 10.10
C VAL A 82 -12.80 11.40 10.60
N ALA A 83 -12.95 10.81 11.78
CA ALA A 83 -12.05 9.82 12.32
C ALA A 83 -12.85 8.74 13.05
N VAL A 84 -12.64 7.48 12.68
CA VAL A 84 -13.36 6.34 13.25
C VAL A 84 -12.37 5.27 13.68
N ASP A 85 -12.50 4.85 14.93
CA ASP A 85 -11.80 3.69 15.48
C ASP A 85 -12.67 2.44 15.25
N LEU A 86 -12.14 1.45 14.55
CA LEU A 86 -12.84 0.19 14.24
C LEU A 86 -12.51 -0.91 15.26
N GLY A 87 -11.56 -0.67 16.16
CA GLY A 87 -11.04 -1.65 17.09
C GLY A 87 -10.30 -2.80 16.40
N VAL A 88 -10.21 -3.91 17.12
CA VAL A 88 -9.56 -5.13 16.65
C VAL A 88 -10.48 -5.88 15.69
N LEU A 89 -10.01 -6.06 14.45
CA LEU A 89 -10.76 -6.69 13.39
C LEU A 89 -10.14 -8.03 12.98
N SER A 90 -11.00 -8.99 12.66
CA SER A 90 -10.64 -10.29 12.08
C SER A 90 -11.47 -10.55 10.82
N GLY A 91 -10.84 -11.03 9.75
CA GLY A 91 -11.50 -11.29 8.47
C GLY A 91 -11.69 -10.02 7.64
N THR A 92 -12.83 -9.90 6.97
CA THR A 92 -13.15 -8.77 6.09
C THR A 92 -14.11 -7.81 6.77
N TRP A 93 -13.76 -6.54 6.81
CA TRP A 93 -14.64 -5.47 7.27
C TRP A 93 -15.15 -4.64 6.10
N LYS A 94 -16.42 -4.21 6.17
CA LYS A 94 -17.06 -3.34 5.19
C LYS A 94 -17.72 -2.17 5.89
N GLY A 95 -17.57 -0.98 5.32
CA GLY A 95 -18.24 0.22 5.80
C GLY A 95 -18.43 1.24 4.69
N SER A 96 -19.02 2.38 5.03
CA SER A 96 -19.24 3.49 4.11
C SER A 96 -18.89 4.81 4.76
N VAL A 97 -18.41 5.74 3.95
CA VAL A 97 -18.17 7.13 4.34
C VAL A 97 -19.09 8.01 3.52
N GLU A 98 -19.92 8.78 4.24
CA GLU A 98 -20.88 9.72 3.67
C GLU A 98 -20.14 10.99 3.19
N LEU A 99 -20.46 11.43 1.97
CA LEU A 99 -19.86 12.56 1.26
C LEU A 99 -20.91 13.55 0.72
N SER A 100 -22.22 13.25 0.83
CA SER A 100 -23.28 14.06 0.21
C SER A 100 -23.28 15.53 0.64
N GLY A 101 -22.97 15.81 1.92
CA GLY A 101 -22.87 17.16 2.47
C GLY A 101 -21.53 17.87 2.23
N MET A 102 -20.61 17.26 1.48
CA MET A 102 -19.23 17.73 1.33
C MET A 102 -19.03 18.39 -0.04
N SER A 103 -18.18 19.42 -0.09
CA SER A 103 -17.83 20.11 -1.34
C SER A 103 -17.22 19.15 -2.37
N SER A 104 -17.46 19.38 -3.65
CA SER A 104 -16.76 18.63 -4.71
C SER A 104 -15.25 18.93 -4.65
N GLY A 105 -14.44 17.92 -4.93
CA GLY A 105 -12.99 18.03 -4.77
C GLY A 105 -12.29 16.70 -4.49
N ILE A 106 -11.02 16.82 -4.09
CA ILE A 106 -10.18 15.68 -3.73
C ILE A 106 -10.19 15.51 -2.23
N TYR A 107 -10.37 14.26 -1.80
CA TYR A 107 -10.27 13.86 -0.40
C TYR A 107 -9.31 12.69 -0.26
N PHE A 108 -8.79 12.53 0.95
CA PHE A 108 -7.85 11.47 1.30
C PHE A 108 -8.45 10.62 2.42
N LEU A 109 -8.57 9.32 2.17
CA LEU A 109 -8.90 8.34 3.20
C LEU A 109 -7.61 7.71 3.71
N GLU A 110 -7.28 8.01 4.97
CA GLU A 110 -6.17 7.37 5.68
C GLU A 110 -6.70 6.18 6.48
N PHE A 111 -6.03 5.04 6.36
CA PHE A 111 -6.26 3.82 7.14
C PHE A 111 -5.02 3.55 7.97
N VAL A 112 -5.21 3.21 9.24
CA VAL A 112 -4.13 2.68 10.08
C VAL A 112 -4.53 1.29 10.54
N VAL A 113 -3.78 0.28 10.12
CA VAL A 113 -4.07 -1.14 10.38
C VAL A 113 -2.79 -1.80 10.89
N GLY A 114 -2.82 -2.38 12.08
CA GLY A 114 -1.64 -3.05 12.66
C GLY A 114 -0.44 -2.13 12.91
N GLY A 115 -0.66 -0.80 12.93
CA GLY A 115 0.40 0.22 13.04
C GLY A 115 0.84 0.81 11.70
N GLU A 116 0.56 0.15 10.59
CA GLU A 116 0.88 0.62 9.25
C GLU A 116 -0.17 1.61 8.73
N ARG A 117 0.29 2.62 7.99
CA ARG A 117 -0.55 3.70 7.45
C ARG A 117 -0.70 3.59 5.94
N TYR A 118 -1.94 3.74 5.45
CA TYR A 118 -2.28 3.70 4.03
C TYR A 118 -3.16 4.88 3.67
N THR A 119 -2.95 5.47 2.51
CA THR A 119 -3.78 6.58 2.04
C THR A 119 -4.38 6.26 0.68
N LYS A 120 -5.70 6.39 0.55
CA LYS A 120 -6.41 6.33 -0.73
C LYS A 120 -6.95 7.71 -1.08
N ARG A 121 -6.56 8.21 -2.26
CA ARG A 121 -7.15 9.40 -2.84
C ARG A 121 -8.52 9.07 -3.44
N ILE A 122 -9.54 9.84 -3.10
CA ILE A 122 -10.87 9.76 -3.69
C ILE A 122 -11.27 11.10 -4.30
N SER A 123 -12.04 11.07 -5.39
CA SER A 123 -12.59 12.26 -6.03
C SER A 123 -14.10 12.33 -5.76
N LYS A 124 -14.56 13.44 -5.17
CA LYS A 124 -15.98 13.76 -5.00
C LYS A 124 -16.44 14.66 -6.15
N LEU A 125 -17.45 14.21 -6.87
CA LEU A 125 -18.15 14.96 -7.92
C LEU A 125 -19.36 15.70 -7.36
#